data_AF-A0A848T8S2-F1
#
_entry.id   AF-A0A848T8S2-F1
#
_cell.length_a   1.000
_cell.length_b   1.000
_cell.length_c   1.000
_cell.angle_alpha   90.00
_cell.angle_beta   90.00
_cell.angle_gamma   90.00
#
_symmetry.space_group_name_H-M   'P 1'
#
loop_
_entity.id
_entity.type
_entity.pdbx_description
1 polymer ?
#
loop_
_entity_poly.entity_id
_entity_poly.type
_entity_poly.pdbx_seq_one_letter_code
_entity_poly.pdbx_strand_id
1 'polypeptide(L)'
;MTEVRIENLSVSRGPRAVVQNVTLAFNPGQLVGLIGPNGAGKTTLMRAALGLLPHTGTSTLAALPPRERARVAAWLPQTRDVAWPVDVGTLVALGRTPYLAAGRKLSKADHAAI
;
A
#
# COMPACT_ATOMS: atom_id res chain seq x y z
N MET A 1 0.91 -17.27 -4.62
CA MET A 1 0.57 -16.06 -3.82
C MET A 1 1.77 -15.75 -2.95
N THR A 2 2.27 -14.52 -2.99
CA THR A 2 3.52 -14.14 -2.34
C THR A 2 3.29 -13.86 -0.86
N GLU A 3 4.10 -14.47 0.00
CA GLU A 3 4.15 -14.14 1.43
C GLU A 3 4.51 -12.66 1.62
N VAL A 4 3.80 -11.96 2.51
CA VAL A 4 4.16 -10.59 2.89
C VAL A 4 4.98 -10.66 4.17
N ARG A 5 6.23 -10.21 4.11
CA ARG A 5 7.15 -10.23 5.25
C ARG A 5 7.71 -8.84 5.51
N ILE A 6 7.80 -8.50 6.78
CA ILE A 6 8.36 -7.28 7.32
C ILE A 6 9.44 -7.69 8.34
N GLU A 7 10.65 -7.15 8.24
CA GLU A 7 11.75 -7.47 9.16
C GLU A 7 12.38 -6.20 9.73
N ASN A 8 12.40 -6.10 11.06
CA ASN A 8 13.02 -5.01 11.82
C ASN A 8 12.61 -3.62 11.35
N LEU A 9 11.36 -3.48 10.88
CA LEU A 9 10.89 -2.25 10.26
C LEU A 9 10.78 -1.14 11.30
N SER A 10 11.44 -0.02 11.04
CA SER A 10 11.42 1.14 11.92
C SER A 10 11.15 2.43 11.14
N VAL A 11 10.42 3.35 11.78
CA VAL A 11 10.07 4.65 11.21
C VAL A 11 10.22 5.72 12.27
N SER A 12 10.99 6.75 11.96
CA SER A 12 11.18 7.93 12.80
C SER A 12 10.61 9.18 12.13
N ARG A 13 10.06 10.10 12.93
CA ARG A 13 9.66 11.44 12.51
C ARG A 13 10.45 12.45 13.33
N GLY A 14 11.48 13.03 12.71
CA GLY A 14 12.48 13.80 13.43
C GLY A 14 13.14 12.94 14.53
N PRO A 15 13.24 13.42 15.78
CA PRO A 15 13.87 12.67 16.88
C PRO A 15 12.98 11.55 17.44
N ARG A 16 11.69 11.49 17.06
CA ARG A 16 10.74 10.55 17.65
C ARG A 16 10.61 9.29 16.81
N ALA A 17 10.95 8.16 17.39
CA ALA A 17 10.63 6.85 16.83
C ALA A 17 9.13 6.57 16.97
N VAL A 18 8.46 6.30 15.84
CA VAL A 18 7.01 6.06 15.74
C VAL A 18 6.71 4.57 15.60
N VAL A 19 7.58 3.83 14.90
CA VAL A 19 7.57 2.38 14.75
C VAL A 19 8.99 1.89 15.02
N GLN A 20 9.15 0.85 15.83
CA GLN A 20 10.47 0.36 16.26
C GLN A 20 10.55 -1.16 16.09
N ASN A 21 11.50 -1.60 15.26
CA ASN A 21 11.92 -2.99 15.09
C ASN A 21 10.77 -4.00 14.94
N VAL A 22 9.76 -3.67 14.13
CA VAL A 22 8.61 -4.55 13.92
C VAL A 22 8.96 -5.65 12.92
N THR A 23 8.78 -6.91 13.32
CA THR A 23 8.94 -8.09 12.47
C THR A 23 7.62 -8.86 12.42
N LEU A 24 7.07 -9.06 11.22
CA LEU A 24 5.77 -9.70 10.98
C LEU A 24 5.83 -10.51 9.69
N ALA A 25 5.06 -11.60 9.62
CA ALA A 25 4.84 -12.37 8.41
C ALA A 25 3.34 -12.64 8.25
N PHE A 26 2.85 -12.52 7.02
CA PHE A 26 1.45 -12.75 6.67
C PHE A 26 1.38 -13.79 5.55
N ASN A 27 0.63 -14.85 5.81
CA ASN A 27 0.40 -15.91 4.84
C ASN A 27 -0.74 -15.56 3.89
N PRO A 28 -0.70 -16.04 2.64
CA PRO A 28 -1.81 -15.90 1.72
C PRO A 28 -3.15 -16.41 2.30
N GLY A 29 -4.23 -15.67 2.04
CA GLY A 29 -5.57 -16.01 2.52
C GLY A 29 -5.89 -15.59 3.96
N GLN A 30 -4.94 -14.98 4.68
CA GLN A 30 -5.20 -14.48 6.03
C GLN A 30 -5.89 -13.11 6.02
N LEU A 31 -6.85 -12.95 6.93
CA LEU A 31 -7.38 -11.65 7.34
C LEU A 31 -6.75 -11.26 8.68
N VAL A 32 -6.04 -10.14 8.70
CA VAL A 32 -5.27 -9.70 9.88
C VAL A 32 -5.77 -8.36 10.37
N GLY A 33 -6.10 -8.28 11.67
CA GLY A 33 -6.48 -7.04 12.33
C GLY A 33 -5.31 -6.42 13.09
N LEU A 34 -4.98 -5.16 12.77
CA LEU A 34 -4.01 -4.38 13.54
C LEU A 34 -4.75 -3.37 14.42
N ILE A 35 -4.75 -3.64 15.73
CA ILE A 35 -5.45 -2.82 16.73
C ILE A 35 -4.47 -2.09 17.65
N GLY A 36 -4.94 -0.99 18.25
CA GLY A 36 -4.16 -0.17 19.17
C GLY A 36 -4.70 1.25 19.24
N PRO A 37 -4.29 2.06 20.23
CA PRO A 37 -4.79 3.42 20.41
C PRO A 37 -4.43 4.34 19.24
N ASN A 38 -5.09 5.50 19.15
CA ASN A 38 -4.69 6.55 18.21
C ASN A 38 -3.26 7.01 18.52
N GLY A 39 -2.45 7.19 17.48
CA GLY A 39 -1.03 7.53 17.64
C GLY A 39 -0.09 6.35 17.88
N ALA A 40 -0.58 5.11 18.04
CA ALA A 40 0.25 3.90 18.20
C ALA A 40 1.10 3.53 16.96
N GLY A 41 1.08 4.32 15.90
CA GLY A 41 1.90 4.07 14.70
C GLY A 41 1.29 3.12 13.67
N LYS A 42 0.04 2.66 13.81
CA LYS A 42 -0.62 1.72 12.87
C LYS A 42 -0.54 2.16 11.40
N THR A 43 -1.03 3.36 11.10
CA THR A 43 -0.99 3.94 9.76
C THR A 43 0.44 4.15 9.27
N THR A 44 1.36 4.48 10.19
CA THR A 44 2.79 4.64 9.88
C THR A 44 3.43 3.31 9.49
N LEU A 45 3.17 2.24 10.25
CA LEU A 45 3.61 0.87 9.97
C LEU A 45 3.10 0.40 8.61
N MET A 46 1.80 0.52 8.35
CA MET A 46 1.21 0.08 7.09
C MET A 46 1.78 0.85 5.88
N ARG A 47 1.90 2.18 5.99
CA ARG A 47 2.49 3.00 4.91
C ARG A 47 3.96 2.68 4.68
N ALA A 48 4.75 2.45 5.73
CA ALA A 48 6.16 2.06 5.59
C ALA A 48 6.30 0.66 4.97
N ALA A 49 5.50 -0.30 5.41
CA ALA A 49 5.45 -1.64 4.81
C ALA A 49 5.11 -1.60 3.31
N LEU A 50 4.25 -0.67 2.89
CA LEU A 50 3.92 -0.42 1.47
C LEU A 50 4.95 0.45 0.73
N GLY A 51 6.07 0.84 1.35
CA GLY A 51 7.07 1.72 0.72
C GLY A 51 6.56 3.14 0.43
N LEU A 52 5.51 3.59 1.13
CA LEU A 52 4.93 4.94 1.01
C LEU A 52 5.53 5.94 2.02
N LEU A 53 6.38 5.46 2.92
CA LEU A 53 7.11 6.28 3.89
C LEU A 53 8.57 5.80 3.97
N PRO A 54 9.54 6.71 4.13
CA PRO A 54 10.91 6.35 4.47
C PRO A 54 10.97 5.51 5.76
N HIS A 55 11.81 4.48 5.76
CA HIS A 55 11.93 3.51 6.85
C HIS A 55 13.30 2.83 6.80
N THR A 56 13.66 2.15 7.90
CA THR A 56 14.74 1.15 7.93
C THR A 56 14.15 -0.25 8.09
N GLY A 57 14.98 -1.28 7.94
CA GLY A 57 14.53 -2.67 7.87
C GLY A 57 14.08 -3.04 6.45
N THR A 58 13.33 -4.13 6.32
CA THR A 58 12.88 -4.63 5.01
C THR A 58 11.38 -4.92 5.00
N SER A 59 10.79 -4.79 3.81
CA SER A 59 9.43 -5.26 3.52
C SER A 59 9.41 -5.83 2.11
N THR A 60 8.84 -7.03 1.94
CA THR A 60 8.74 -7.67 0.62
C THR A 60 7.90 -6.84 -0.35
N LEU A 61 6.93 -6.06 0.14
CA LEU A 61 6.16 -5.12 -0.68
C LEU A 61 6.98 -3.88 -1.04
N ALA A 62 7.66 -3.26 -0.05
CA ALA A 62 8.44 -2.05 -0.28
C ALA A 62 9.62 -2.27 -1.24
N ALA A 63 10.17 -3.48 -1.26
CA ALA A 63 11.26 -3.89 -2.16
C ALA A 63 10.85 -3.95 -3.64
N LEU A 64 9.56 -4.08 -3.94
CA LEU A 64 9.07 -4.11 -5.34
C LEU A 64 9.18 -2.72 -5.99
N PRO A 65 9.46 -2.64 -7.30
CA PRO A 65 9.30 -1.40 -8.05
C PRO A 65 7.87 -0.84 -7.90
N PRO A 66 7.67 0.50 -7.88
CA PRO A 66 6.36 1.10 -7.59
C PRO A 66 5.21 0.55 -8.45
N ARG A 67 5.46 0.29 -9.73
CA ARG A 67 4.47 -0.25 -10.66
C ARG A 67 4.12 -1.71 -10.36
N GLU A 68 5.09 -2.53 -9.99
CA GLU A 68 4.86 -3.93 -9.63
C GLU A 68 4.15 -4.03 -8.28
N ARG A 69 4.57 -3.21 -7.30
CA ARG A 69 3.89 -3.08 -6.01
C ARG A 69 2.41 -2.73 -6.16
N ALA A 70 2.09 -1.77 -7.03
CA ALA A 70 0.71 -1.34 -7.25
C ALA A 70 -0.17 -2.40 -7.96
N ARG A 71 0.42 -3.47 -8.53
CA ARG A 71 -0.34 -4.61 -9.05
C ARG A 71 -0.76 -5.60 -7.96
N VAL A 72 0.00 -5.67 -6.88
CA VAL A 72 -0.17 -6.71 -5.83
C VAL A 72 -0.63 -6.15 -4.49
N ALA A 73 -0.61 -4.83 -4.30
CA ALA A 73 -1.03 -4.18 -3.08
C ALA A 73 -1.96 -3.00 -3.37
N ALA A 74 -3.07 -2.94 -2.63
CA ALA A 74 -3.99 -1.80 -2.62
C ALA A 74 -3.97 -1.13 -1.24
N TRP A 75 -4.03 0.20 -1.23
CA TRP A 75 -4.10 0.99 0.00
C TRP A 75 -5.38 1.80 0.02
N LEU A 76 -6.14 1.64 1.09
CA LEU A 76 -7.37 2.39 1.33
C LEU A 76 -7.11 3.37 2.47
N PRO A 77 -6.92 4.67 2.19
CA PRO A 77 -6.62 5.64 3.24
C PRO A 77 -7.82 5.84 4.18
N GLN A 78 -7.54 6.20 5.43
CA GLN A 78 -8.54 6.48 6.46
C GLN A 78 -9.48 7.62 6.05
N THR A 79 -8.94 8.68 5.44
CA THR A 79 -9.71 9.78 4.83
C THR A 79 -9.57 9.69 3.32
N ARG A 80 -10.67 9.84 2.59
CA ARG A 80 -10.70 9.82 1.12
C ARG A 80 -11.09 11.21 0.61
N ASP A 81 -10.09 12.06 0.44
CA ASP A 81 -10.30 13.32 -0.28
C ASP A 81 -10.20 13.03 -1.78
N VAL A 82 -11.32 13.13 -2.47
CA VAL A 82 -11.34 13.08 -3.93
C VAL A 82 -11.07 14.49 -4.42
N ALA A 83 -9.88 14.70 -5.00
CA ALA A 83 -9.37 16.04 -5.29
C ALA A 83 -10.17 16.81 -6.35
N TRP A 84 -11.01 16.15 -7.16
CA TRP A 84 -11.88 16.78 -8.14
C TRP A 84 -13.18 15.99 -8.33
N PRO A 85 -14.28 16.62 -8.80
CA PRO A 85 -15.48 15.90 -9.23
C PRO A 85 -15.13 14.90 -10.34
N VAL A 86 -15.29 13.61 -10.05
CA VAL A 86 -14.95 12.52 -10.97
C VAL A 86 -16.00 11.43 -10.87
N ASP A 87 -16.33 10.82 -12.01
CA ASP A 87 -17.24 9.68 -12.03
C ASP A 87 -16.62 8.49 -11.31
N VAL A 88 -17.45 7.72 -10.60
CA VAL A 88 -17.01 6.54 -9.84
C VAL A 88 -16.28 5.56 -10.75
N GLY A 89 -16.80 5.31 -11.96
CA GLY A 89 -16.15 4.43 -12.94
C GLY A 89 -14.74 4.91 -13.31
N THR A 90 -14.58 6.23 -13.49
CA THR A 90 -13.27 6.84 -13.78
C THR A 90 -12.32 6.70 -12.58
N LEU A 91 -12.80 6.90 -11.35
CA LEU A 91 -11.99 6.71 -10.13
C LEU A 91 -11.53 5.26 -9.97
N VAL A 92 -12.42 4.28 -10.16
CA VAL A 92 -12.07 2.85 -10.10
C VAL A 92 -11.10 2.49 -11.23
N ALA A 93 -11.28 3.05 -12.43
CA ALA A 93 -10.38 2.83 -13.55
C ALA A 93 -8.94 3.30 -13.30
N LEU A 94 -8.71 4.28 -12.42
CA LEU A 94 -7.35 4.68 -12.01
C LEU A 94 -6.58 3.53 -11.36
N GLY A 95 -7.26 2.58 -10.73
CA GLY A 95 -6.65 1.35 -10.20
C GLY A 95 -6.02 0.45 -11.28
N ARG A 96 -6.41 0.62 -12.55
CA ARG A 96 -5.84 -0.12 -13.69
C ARG A 96 -4.51 0.47 -14.18
N THR A 97 -4.12 1.67 -13.74
CA THR A 97 -2.90 2.36 -14.20
C THR A 97 -1.62 1.51 -14.14
N PRO A 98 -1.38 0.63 -13.15
CA PRO A 98 -0.17 -0.20 -13.14
C PRO A 98 -0.10 -1.25 -14.27
N TYR A 99 -1.26 -1.59 -14.86
CA TYR A 99 -1.41 -2.57 -15.94
C TYR A 99 -1.33 -1.95 -17.34
N LEU A 100 -1.55 -0.63 -17.45
CA LEU A 100 -1.54 0.09 -18.72
C LEU A 100 -0.11 0.44 -19.14
N ALA A 101 0.23 0.22 -20.42
CA ALA A 101 1.43 0.83 -21.02
C ALA A 101 1.26 2.35 -21.09
N ALA A 102 2.37 3.11 -21.06
CA ALA A 102 2.32 4.57 -21.11
C ALA A 102 1.48 5.06 -22.31
N GLY A 103 0.49 5.92 -22.06
CA GLY A 103 -0.39 6.48 -23.08
C GLY A 103 -1.44 5.54 -23.67
N ARG A 104 -1.55 4.28 -23.21
CA ARG A 104 -2.63 3.37 -23.68
C ARG A 104 -3.97 3.71 -23.03
N LYS A 105 -5.02 3.66 -23.85
CA LYS A 105 -6.42 3.66 -23.39
C LYS A 105 -6.77 2.33 -22.71
N LEU A 106 -7.78 2.35 -21.84
CA LEU A 106 -8.36 1.17 -21.21
C LEU A 106 -8.84 0.18 -22.28
N SER A 107 -8.38 -1.06 -22.21
CA SER A 107 -8.82 -2.14 -23.10
C SER A 107 -10.18 -2.69 -22.66
N LYS A 108 -10.82 -3.54 -23.49
CA LYS A 108 -12.04 -4.28 -23.06
C LYS A 108 -11.79 -5.11 -21.79
N ALA A 109 -10.59 -5.68 -21.66
CA ALA A 109 -10.21 -6.44 -20.47
C ALA A 109 -10.07 -5.55 -19.22
N ASP A 110 -9.64 -4.30 -19.38
CA ASP A 110 -9.57 -3.36 -18.26
C ASP A 110 -10.97 -2.92 -17.81
N HIS A 111 -11.89 -2.70 -18.74
CA HIS A 111 -13.29 -2.38 -18.42
C HIS A 111 -14.00 -3.56 -17.72
N ALA A 112 -13.66 -4.80 -18.07
CA ALA A 112 -14.21 -5.98 -17.38
C ALA A 112 -13.66 -6.19 -15.96
N ALA A 113 -12.56 -5.51 -15.61
CA ALA A 113 -11.94 -5.57 -14.29
C ALA A 113 -12.32 -4.38 -13.38
N ILE A 114 -13.17 -3.47 -13.88
CA ILE A 114 -13.74 -2.31 -13.20
C ILE A 114 -15.18 -2.63 -12.83
#